data_AF-A0A9E7JTX8-F1
#
_entry.id   AF-A0A9E7JTX8-F1
#
_cell.length_a   1.000
_cell.length_b   1.000
_cell.length_c   1.000
_cell.angle_alpha   90.00
_cell.angle_beta   90.00
_cell.angle_gamma   90.00
#
_symmetry.space_group_name_H-M   'P 1'
#
loop_
_entity.id
_entity.type
_entity.pdbx_description
1 polymer ?
#
loop_
_entity_poly.entity_id
_entity_poly.type
_entity_poly.pdbx_seq_one_letter_code
_entity_poly.pdbx_strand_id
1 'polypeptide(L)' 'MFDWGLKEAITQLAEIRTRNGIHSGSALNILASDADLYMAMIDGKILTKLGSRYDVGISSFQLPRRCLWQ' A
#
# COMPACT_ATOMS: atom_id res chain seq x y z
N MET A 1 -3.72 4.08 -28.15
CA MET A 1 -4.79 3.18 -27.65
C MET A 1 -4.23 2.48 -26.42
N PHE A 2 -4.84 2.62 -25.25
CA PHE A 2 -4.38 2.00 -23.99
C PHE A 2 -4.96 0.59 -23.90
N ASP A 3 -4.21 -0.41 -24.36
CA ASP A 3 -4.70 -1.79 -24.55
C ASP A 3 -3.85 -2.79 -23.76
N TRP A 4 -3.67 -2.52 -22.46
CA TRP A 4 -2.90 -3.37 -21.55
C TRP A 4 -3.78 -4.28 -20.68
N GLY A 5 -5.11 -4.26 -20.86
CA GLY A 5 -6.05 -4.99 -19.98
C GLY A 5 -6.11 -4.49 -18.53
N LEU A 6 -5.30 -3.49 -18.16
CA LEU A 6 -5.20 -2.95 -16.80
C LEU A 6 -6.17 -1.79 -16.51
N LYS A 7 -6.97 -1.39 -17.49
CA LYS A 7 -7.85 -0.21 -17.39
C LYS A 7 -8.79 -0.30 -16.19
N GLU A 8 -9.38 -1.47 -15.96
CA GLU A 8 -10.32 -1.69 -14.86
C GLU A 8 -9.63 -1.59 -13.50
N ALA A 9 -8.46 -2.24 -13.34
CA ALA A 9 -7.68 -2.19 -12.10
C ALA A 9 -7.22 -0.76 -11.77
N ILE A 10 -6.74 0.00 -12.77
CA ILE A 10 -6.34 1.40 -12.59
C ILE A 10 -7.55 2.26 -12.20
N THR A 11 -8.70 2.03 -12.82
CA THR A 11 -9.93 2.77 -12.52
C THR A 11 -10.39 2.50 -11.08
N GLN A 12 -10.38 1.24 -10.64
CA GLN A 12 -10.72 0.88 -9.26
C GLN A 12 -9.78 1.52 -8.23
N LEU A 13 -8.46 1.52 -8.49
CA LEU A 13 -7.49 2.19 -7.61
C LEU A 13 -7.71 3.72 -7.58
N ALA A 14 -8.03 4.34 -8.71
CA ALA A 14 -8.33 5.76 -8.79
C ALA A 14 -9.62 6.13 -8.01
N GLU A 15 -10.64 5.27 -8.07
CA GLU A 15 -11.86 5.43 -7.28
C GLU A 15 -11.59 5.30 -5.79
N ILE A 16 -10.79 4.32 -5.35
CA ILE A 16 -10.40 4.16 -3.94
C ILE A 16 -9.65 5.41 -3.45
N ARG A 17 -8.71 5.93 -4.26
CA ARG A 17 -7.97 7.15 -3.95
C ARG A 17 -8.91 8.35 -3.74
N THR A 18 -9.85 8.53 -4.68
CA THR A 18 -10.80 9.66 -4.66
C THR A 18 -11.81 9.52 -3.53
N ARG A 19 -12.35 8.32 -3.30
CA ARG A 19 -13.31 8.01 -2.23
C ARG A 19 -12.76 8.31 -0.84
N ASN A 20 -11.48 8.04 -0.62
CA ASN A 20 -10.84 8.27 0.68
C ASN A 20 -10.18 9.66 0.80
N GLY A 21 -10.28 10.50 -0.24
CA GLY A 21 -9.73 11.85 -0.23
C GLY A 21 -8.20 11.91 -0.23
N ILE A 22 -7.53 10.90 -0.78
CA ILE A 22 -6.06 10.91 -0.89
C ILE A 22 -5.65 11.96 -1.91
N HIS A 23 -4.88 12.91 -1.44
CA HIS A 23 -4.37 14.05 -2.19
C HIS A 23 -2.86 14.16 -2.00
N SER A 24 -2.21 15.07 -2.73
CA SER A 24 -0.75 15.18 -2.71
C SER A 24 -0.16 15.60 -1.35
N GLY A 25 -0.98 16.14 -0.45
CA GLY A 25 -0.61 16.50 0.93
C GLY A 25 -0.91 15.43 1.97
N SER A 26 -1.44 14.28 1.58
CA SER A 26 -1.75 13.19 2.51
C SER A 26 -0.49 12.64 3.17
N ALA A 27 -0.56 12.36 4.47
CA ALA A 27 0.54 11.77 5.22
C ALA A 27 0.79 10.32 4.79
N LEU A 28 2.06 9.98 4.53
CA LEU A 28 2.48 8.63 4.18
C LEU A 28 3.31 8.05 5.33
N ASN A 29 2.90 6.91 5.87
CA ASN A 29 3.64 6.18 6.89
C ASN A 29 4.07 4.81 6.35
N ILE A 30 5.37 4.57 6.26
CA ILE A 30 5.92 3.30 5.77
C ILE A 30 5.99 2.33 6.93
N LEU A 31 5.27 1.21 6.82
CA LEU A 31 5.17 0.20 7.87
C LEU A 31 6.19 -0.93 7.68
N ALA A 32 6.45 -1.31 6.43
CA ALA A 32 7.45 -2.30 6.07
C ALA A 32 8.05 -1.96 4.71
N SER A 33 9.36 -2.12 4.59
CA SER A 33 10.09 -1.94 3.34
C SER A 33 11.21 -2.98 3.29
N ASP A 34 10.91 -4.10 2.67
CA ASP A 34 11.80 -5.23 2.43
C ASP A 34 11.81 -5.55 0.92
N ALA A 35 12.75 -6.40 0.48
CA ALA A 35 12.93 -6.75 -0.93
C ALA A 35 11.65 -7.32 -1.58
N ASP A 36 10.87 -8.10 -0.81
CA ASP A 36 9.67 -8.78 -1.29
C ASP A 36 8.36 -8.18 -0.76
N LEU A 37 8.44 -7.10 0.04
CA LEU A 37 7.29 -6.52 0.73
C LEU A 37 7.46 -5.01 0.95
N TYR A 38 6.54 -4.23 0.39
CA TYR A 38 6.42 -2.82 0.70
C TYR A 38 5.01 -2.52 1.20
N MET A 39 4.90 -1.98 2.41
CA MET A 39 3.63 -1.63 3.03
C MET A 39 3.64 -0.19 3.49
N ALA A 40 2.63 0.56 3.06
CA ALA A 40 2.45 1.94 3.45
C ALA A 40 1.01 2.19 3.89
N MET A 41 0.88 3.00 4.93
CA MET A 41 -0.38 3.54 5.41
C MET A 41 -0.49 4.99 4.94
N ILE A 42 -1.57 5.29 4.23
CA ILE A 42 -1.87 6.63 3.73
C ILE A 42 -2.97 7.22 4.61
N ASP A 43 -2.67 8.35 5.23
CA ASP A 43 -3.59 9.17 6.02
C ASP A 43 -4.31 8.40 7.15
N GLY A 44 -3.73 7.30 7.62
CA GLY A 44 -4.36 6.40 8.61
C GLY A 44 -5.60 5.67 8.10
N LYS A 45 -5.95 5.79 6.81
CA LYS A 45 -7.20 5.29 6.21
C LYS A 45 -6.98 4.09 5.32
N ILE A 46 -5.95 4.14 4.47
CA ILE A 46 -5.67 3.11 3.48
C ILE A 46 -4.35 2.44 3.81
N LEU A 47 -4.35 1.12 3.80
CA LEU A 47 -3.16 0.29 3.82
C LEU A 47 -2.90 -0.20 2.39
N THR A 48 -1.73 0.11 1.84
CA THR A 48 -1.28 -0.39 0.54
C THR A 48 -0.17 -1.39 0.75
N LYS A 49 -0.27 -2.54 0.08
CA LYS A 49 0.72 -3.61 0.09
C LYS A 49 1.18 -3.87 -1.34
N LEU A 50 2.49 -3.87 -1.54
CA LEU A 50 3.17 -4.23 -2.78
C LEU A 50 4.17 -5.35 -2.46
N GLY A 51 4.47 -6.18 -3.46
CA GLY A 51 5.40 -7.31 -3.33
C GLY A 51 4.71 -8.68 -3.40
N SER A 52 5.51 -9.72 -3.63
CA SER A 52 5.07 -11.10 -3.89
C SER A 52 4.65 -11.85 -2.63
N ARG A 53 5.11 -11.43 -1.45
CA ARG A 53 4.75 -12.10 -0.19
C ARG A 53 3.28 -11.93 0.14
N TYR A 54 2.52 -13.02 0.06
CA TYR A 54 1.08 -13.03 0.33
C TYR A 54 0.75 -13.25 1.82
N ASP A 55 1.71 -13.78 2.58
CA ASP A 55 1.55 -14.12 4.00
C ASP A 55 1.71 -12.88 4.90
N VAL A 56 0.75 -11.96 4.78
CA VAL A 56 0.61 -10.79 5.64
C VAL A 56 -0.77 -10.87 6.31
N GLY A 57 -0.91 -11.84 7.20
CA GLY A 57 -2.15 -12.08 7.94
C GLY A 57 -2.47 -10.94 8.91
N ILE A 58 -3.73 -10.48 8.89
CA ILE A 58 -4.28 -9.47 9.83
C ILE A 58 -4.44 -10.05 11.26
N SER A 59 -4.18 -11.36 11.48
CA SER A 59 -4.25 -11.98 12.80
C SER A 59 -3.06 -11.67 13.71
N SER A 60 -1.95 -11.22 13.13
CA SER A 60 -0.78 -10.78 13.89
C SER A 60 -0.12 -9.62 13.15
N PHE A 61 -0.56 -8.39 13.44
CA PHE A 61 0.26 -7.19 13.23
C PHE A 61 1.45 -7.23 14.20
N GLN A 62 2.27 -8.28 14.08
CA GLN A 62 3.58 -8.35 14.70
C GLN A 62 4.47 -7.48 13.82
N LEU A 63 4.55 -6.19 14.19
CA LEU A 63 5.56 -5.28 13.67
C LEU A 63 6.88 -6.05 13.55
N PRO A 64 7.53 -6.13 12.36
CA PRO A 64 8.88 -6.61 12.32
C PRO A 64 9.69 -5.67 13.21
N ARG A 65 10.17 -6.18 14.35
CA ARG A 65 11.04 -5.46 15.29
C ARG A 65 12.43 -5.17 14.69
N ARG A 66 12.55 -4.93 13.38
CA ARG A 66 13.82 -4.66 12.68
C ARG A 66 13.60 -3.85 11.40
N CYS A 67 13.16 -2.60 11.54
CA CYS A 67 13.59 -1.54 10.63
C CYS A 67 14.36 -0.52 11.47
N LEU A 68 15.51 -0.97 12.00
CA LEU A 68 16.59 -0.07 12.38
C LEU A 68 17.15 0.45 11.07
N TRP A 69 16.87 1.72 10.77
CA TRP A 69 17.61 2.47 9.76
C TRP A 69 19.08 2.50 10.19
N GLN A 70 19.90 1.64 9.58
CA GLN A 70 21.34 1.82 9.37
C GLN A 70 21.59 1.69 7.86
#